data_AF-A0A6I3U8N3-F1
#
_entry.id   AF-A0A6I3U8N3-F1
#
_cell.length_a   1.000
_cell.length_b   1.000
_cell.length_c   1.000
_cell.angle_alpha   90.00
_cell.angle_beta   90.00
_cell.angle_gamma   90.00
#
_symmetry.space_group_name_H-M   'P 1'
#
loop_
_entity.id
_entity.type
_entity.pdbx_description
1 polymer ?
#
loop_
_entity_poly.entity_id
_entity_poly.type
_entity_poly.pdbx_seq_one_letter_code
_entity_poly.pdbx_strand_id
1 'polypeptide(L)'
;SDIAFVDMKSFYASVECVKRGLHPLKTSLCVMSRADNSTGLILASSPMFKKIFGKSNVGRAYDLPFDIKTRKFSYYNARKQGLPTASDYVRYIEDWAQVTLIVPPRMDEYIAVNMEI
;
A
#
# COMPACT_ATOMS: atom_id res chain seq x y z
N SER A 1 3.63 27.15 15.94
CA SER A 1 3.36 26.57 14.62
C SER A 1 3.45 25.07 14.74
N ASP A 2 2.32 24.38 14.74
CA ASP A 2 2.30 22.91 14.78
C ASP A 2 2.75 22.36 13.43
N ILE A 3 3.95 21.79 13.40
CA ILE A 3 4.49 21.15 12.21
C ILE A 3 3.80 19.79 12.08
N ALA A 4 2.72 19.73 11.30
CA ALA A 4 2.10 18.47 10.92
C ALA A 4 3.04 17.74 9.95
N PHE A 5 3.71 16.69 10.42
CA PHE A 5 4.49 15.79 9.57
C PHE A 5 3.52 14.97 8.69
N VAL A 6 3.10 15.55 7.57
CA VAL A 6 2.32 14.86 6.55
C VAL A 6 3.26 13.86 5.87
N ASP A 7 2.95 12.57 5.99
CA ASP A 7 3.64 11.53 5.22
C ASP A 7 3.35 11.75 3.73
N MET A 8 4.26 12.45 3.04
CA MET A 8 4.14 12.77 1.62
C MET A 8 3.89 11.54 0.75
N LYS A 9 4.35 10.35 1.16
CA LYS A 9 4.09 9.13 0.39
C LYS A 9 2.66 8.64 0.58
N SER A 10 2.07 8.78 1.77
CA SER A 10 0.64 8.54 1.95
C SER A 10 -0.23 9.59 1.27
N PHE A 11 0.28 10.81 1.10
CA PHE A 11 -0.37 11.84 0.31
C PHE A 11 -0.49 11.42 -1.17
N TYR A 12 0.58 10.94 -1.81
CA TYR A 12 0.49 10.46 -3.20
C TYR A 12 -0.52 9.30 -3.38
N ALA A 13 -0.57 8.34 -2.45
CA ALA A 13 -1.58 7.29 -2.50
C ALA A 13 -3.02 7.83 -2.30
N SER A 14 -3.18 8.92 -1.54
CA SER A 14 -4.47 9.59 -1.34
C SER A 14 -4.90 10.36 -2.60
N VAL A 15 -3.96 11.03 -3.28
CA VAL A 15 -4.19 11.65 -4.60
C VAL A 15 -4.63 10.59 -5.62
N GLU A 16 -3.96 9.44 -5.64
CA GLU A 16 -4.35 8.32 -6.51
C GLU A 16 -5.77 7.80 -6.22
N CYS A 17 -6.19 7.78 -4.95
CA CYS A 17 -7.57 7.46 -4.58
C CYS A 17 -8.54 8.50 -5.14
N VAL A 18 -8.31 9.80 -4.88
CA VAL A 18 -9.21 10.88 -5.30
C VAL A 18 -9.33 10.94 -6.83
N LYS A 19 -8.22 10.84 -7.55
CA LYS A 19 -8.21 10.82 -9.03
C LYS A 19 -8.93 9.62 -9.63
N ARG A 20 -9.17 8.55 -8.85
CA ARG A 20 -9.97 7.38 -9.24
C ARG A 20 -11.40 7.43 -8.72
N GLY A 21 -11.83 8.54 -8.10
CA GLY A 21 -13.15 8.65 -7.48
C GLY A 21 -13.30 7.82 -6.19
N LEU A 22 -12.20 7.45 -5.55
CA LEU A 22 -12.17 6.61 -4.35
C LEU A 22 -11.92 7.45 -3.09
N HIS A 23 -12.48 7.01 -1.97
CA HIS A 23 -12.33 7.71 -0.70
C HIS A 23 -10.93 7.43 -0.08
N PRO A 24 -10.05 8.43 0.09
CA PRO A 24 -8.64 8.23 0.43
C PRO A 24 -8.41 7.58 1.80
N LEU A 25 -9.30 7.81 2.77
CA LEU A 25 -9.20 7.24 4.11
C LEU A 25 -9.83 5.84 4.26
N LYS A 26 -10.61 5.38 3.29
CA LYS A 26 -11.33 4.09 3.36
C LYS A 26 -10.76 3.05 2.40
N THR A 27 -10.10 3.50 1.34
CA THR A 27 -9.59 2.64 0.28
C THR A 27 -8.21 2.12 0.63
N SER A 28 -8.01 0.81 0.54
CA SER A 28 -6.68 0.20 0.58
C SER A 28 -6.06 0.28 -0.82
N LEU A 29 -5.11 1.20 -0.99
CA LEU A 29 -4.35 1.41 -2.22
C LEU A 29 -2.84 1.42 -1.95
N CYS A 30 -2.08 0.79 -2.85
CA CYS A 30 -0.62 0.78 -2.88
C CYS A 30 -0.11 1.14 -4.28
N VAL A 31 0.79 2.11 -4.35
CA VAL A 31 1.52 2.49 -5.57
C VAL A 31 2.81 1.71 -5.61
N MET A 32 3.04 0.97 -6.69
CA MET A 32 4.15 0.04 -6.80
C MET A 32 4.92 0.24 -8.11
N SER A 33 6.25 0.22 -8.02
CA SER A 33 7.10 0.33 -9.20
C SER A 33 6.96 -0.91 -10.09
N ARG A 34 6.88 -0.67 -11.40
CA ARG A 34 6.83 -1.72 -12.44
C ARG A 34 8.19 -2.05 -13.04
N ALA A 35 9.25 -1.35 -12.66
CA ALA A 35 10.54 -1.53 -13.30
C ALA A 35 11.08 -2.95 -13.03
N ASP A 36 11.66 -3.57 -14.06
CA ASP A 36 12.13 -4.96 -14.01
C ASP A 36 13.17 -5.17 -12.88
N ASN A 37 13.96 -4.12 -12.59
CA ASN A 37 14.96 -4.07 -11.53
C ASN A 37 14.40 -3.71 -10.13
N SER A 38 13.16 -3.21 -10.04
CA SER A 38 12.56 -2.75 -8.79
C SER A 38 11.53 -3.74 -8.24
N THR A 39 11.14 -4.75 -9.03
CA THR A 39 10.36 -5.95 -8.69
C THR A 39 9.47 -5.77 -7.46
N GLY A 40 8.46 -4.90 -7.59
CA GLY A 40 7.46 -4.70 -6.55
C GLY A 40 7.86 -3.75 -5.41
N LEU A 41 8.74 -2.78 -5.65
CA LEU A 41 9.01 -1.72 -4.69
C LEU A 41 7.75 -0.88 -4.42
N ILE A 42 7.36 -0.78 -3.15
CA ILE A 42 6.25 0.09 -2.70
C ILE A 42 6.76 1.53 -2.65
N LEU A 43 6.16 2.38 -3.49
CA LEU A 43 6.53 3.80 -3.59
C LEU A 43 5.69 4.67 -2.66
N ALA A 44 4.41 4.34 -2.54
CA ALA A 44 3.43 5.05 -1.73
C ALA A 44 2.31 4.09 -1.32
N SER A 45 1.75 4.25 -0.12
CA SER A 45 0.61 3.47 0.34
C SER A 45 -0.37 4.31 1.15
N SER A 46 -1.66 4.02 0.93
CA SER A 46 -2.78 4.67 1.61
C SER A 46 -2.76 4.41 3.12
N PRO A 47 -3.35 5.30 3.94
CA PRO A 47 -3.46 5.07 5.38
C PRO A 47 -4.12 3.72 5.72
N MET A 48 -5.14 3.33 4.96
CA MET A 48 -5.83 2.05 5.17
C MET A 48 -4.90 0.87 4.88
N PHE A 49 -4.18 0.86 3.75
CA PHE A 49 -3.24 -0.21 3.41
C PHE A 49 -2.22 -0.45 4.55
N LYS A 50 -1.65 0.62 5.11
CA LYS A 50 -0.70 0.52 6.21
C LYS A 50 -1.32 -0.03 7.49
N LYS A 51 -2.55 0.41 7.80
CA LYS A 51 -3.29 -0.03 8.98
C LYS A 51 -3.54 -1.53 8.94
N ILE A 52 -3.89 -2.08 7.77
CA ILE A 52 -4.18 -3.51 7.61
C ILE A 52 -2.90 -4.34 7.59
N PHE A 53 -1.91 -3.96 6.77
CA PHE A 53 -0.76 -4.82 6.48
C PHE A 53 0.49 -4.49 7.31
N GLY A 54 0.42 -3.48 8.18
CA GLY A 54 1.49 -3.11 9.11
C GLY A 54 2.78 -2.60 8.44
N LYS A 55 2.74 -2.26 7.15
CA LYS A 55 3.93 -1.81 6.41
C LYS A 55 4.02 -0.30 6.30
N SER A 56 5.20 0.25 6.58
CA SER A 56 5.56 1.63 6.28
C SER A 56 5.88 1.84 4.79
N ASN A 57 5.97 3.08 4.34
CA ASN A 57 6.12 3.50 2.94
C ASN A 57 7.49 3.20 2.28
N VAL A 58 8.16 2.11 2.66
CA VAL A 58 9.46 1.66 2.11
C VAL A 58 9.56 0.13 2.18
N GLY A 59 8.54 -0.57 1.68
CA GLY A 59 8.48 -2.04 1.67
C GLY A 59 8.64 -2.62 0.27
N ARG A 60 8.94 -3.92 0.20
CA ARG A 60 8.85 -4.68 -1.05
C ARG A 60 7.59 -5.53 -1.06
N ALA A 61 7.07 -5.76 -2.26
CA ALA A 61 5.95 -6.65 -2.52
C ALA A 61 6.07 -7.99 -1.81
N TYR A 62 7.26 -8.60 -1.88
CA TYR A 62 7.53 -9.91 -1.29
C TYR A 62 7.59 -9.90 0.24
N ASP A 63 7.62 -8.73 0.89
CA ASP A 63 7.57 -8.63 2.36
C ASP A 63 6.13 -8.54 2.88
N LEU A 64 5.14 -8.47 2.01
CA LEU A 64 3.73 -8.43 2.42
C LEU A 64 3.30 -9.77 3.03
N PRO A 65 2.34 -9.77 3.96
CA PRO A 65 1.77 -11.00 4.53
C PRO A 65 0.88 -11.76 3.54
N PHE A 66 0.85 -11.34 2.27
CA PHE A 66 0.12 -11.99 1.19
C PHE A 66 0.92 -11.91 -0.12
N ASP A 67 0.68 -12.84 -1.04
CA ASP A 67 1.23 -12.79 -2.38
C ASP A 67 0.38 -11.86 -3.28
N ILE A 68 1.04 -10.94 -3.99
CA ILE A 68 0.36 -9.90 -4.77
C ILE A 68 -0.43 -10.46 -5.96
N LYS A 69 0.01 -11.58 -6.54
CA LYS A 69 -0.62 -12.14 -7.74
C LYS A 69 -1.85 -12.96 -7.37
N THR A 70 -1.69 -13.84 -6.40
CA THR A 70 -2.71 -14.79 -5.94
C THR A 70 -3.62 -14.21 -4.87
N ARG A 71 -3.20 -13.12 -4.20
CA ARG A 71 -3.88 -12.51 -3.04
C ARG A 71 -4.06 -13.48 -1.86
N LYS A 72 -3.24 -14.53 -1.82
CA LYS A 72 -3.23 -15.54 -0.76
C LYS A 72 -2.26 -15.20 0.34
N PHE A 73 -2.62 -15.56 1.57
CA PHE A 73 -1.78 -15.31 2.74
C PHE A 73 -0.43 -16.03 2.63
N SER A 74 0.64 -15.34 2.97
CA SER A 74 1.99 -15.88 3.00
C SER A 74 2.39 -16.25 4.42
N TYR A 75 2.22 -17.53 4.76
CA TYR A 75 2.63 -18.07 6.06
C TYR A 75 4.13 -17.88 6.32
N TYR A 76 4.95 -17.99 5.27
CA TYR A 76 6.38 -17.76 5.35
C TYR A 76 6.70 -16.32 5.78
N ASN A 77 6.13 -15.33 5.08
CA ASN A 77 6.35 -13.92 5.40
C ASN A 77 5.77 -13.53 6.76
N ALA A 78 4.61 -14.09 7.11
CA ALA A 78 3.97 -13.87 8.40
C ALA A 78 4.85 -14.36 9.55
N ARG A 79 5.38 -15.59 9.47
CA ARG A 79 6.30 -16.14 10.48
C ARG A 79 7.58 -15.33 10.60
N LYS A 80 8.18 -14.93 9.47
CA LYS A 80 9.39 -14.09 9.45
C LYS A 80 9.16 -12.75 10.17
N GLN A 81 7.92 -12.25 10.17
CA GLN A 81 7.54 -10.96 10.77
C GLN A 81 6.90 -11.10 12.15
N GLY A 82 6.76 -12.33 12.68
CA GLY A 82 6.05 -12.57 13.94
C GLY A 82 4.55 -12.25 13.90
N LEU A 83 3.93 -12.26 12.70
CA LEU A 83 2.51 -12.00 12.54
C LEU A 83 1.67 -13.22 12.95
N PRO A 84 0.43 -13.02 13.43
CA PRO A 84 -0.47 -14.12 13.72
C PRO A 84 -0.70 -15.02 12.50
N THR A 85 -0.99 -16.29 12.75
CA THR A 85 -1.33 -17.28 11.70
C THR A 85 -2.63 -18.03 11.98
N ALA A 86 -3.43 -17.50 12.93
CA ALA A 86 -4.76 -18.00 13.23
C ALA A 86 -5.71 -17.77 12.03
N SER A 87 -6.71 -18.65 11.88
CA SER A 87 -7.58 -18.67 10.70
C SER A 87 -8.36 -17.38 10.48
N ASP A 88 -8.75 -16.70 11.55
CA ASP A 88 -9.43 -15.41 11.54
C ASP A 88 -8.53 -14.29 10.99
N TYR A 89 -7.26 -14.24 11.42
CA TYR A 89 -6.28 -13.28 10.92
C TYR A 89 -5.90 -13.57 9.47
N VAL A 90 -5.71 -14.83 9.11
CA VAL A 90 -5.44 -15.24 7.71
C VAL A 90 -6.57 -14.76 6.80
N ARG A 91 -7.83 -15.04 7.16
CA ARG A 91 -9.00 -14.59 6.41
C ARG A 91 -9.07 -13.07 6.33
N TYR A 92 -8.84 -12.36 7.44
CA TYR A 92 -8.81 -10.90 7.45
C TYR A 92 -7.80 -10.33 6.44
N ILE A 93 -6.59 -10.88 6.40
CA ILE A 93 -5.56 -10.44 5.46
C ILE A 93 -5.95 -10.77 4.01
N GLU A 94 -6.48 -11.97 3.74
CA GLU A 94 -6.93 -12.33 2.39
C GLU A 94 -8.10 -11.44 1.91
N ASP A 95 -9.11 -11.21 2.75
CA ASP A 95 -10.26 -10.36 2.44
C ASP A 95 -9.81 -8.94 2.04
N TRP A 96 -8.88 -8.36 2.80
CA TRP A 96 -8.30 -7.06 2.44
C TRP A 96 -7.37 -7.11 1.23
N ALA A 97 -6.62 -8.19 1.05
CA ALA A 97 -5.75 -8.36 -0.12
C ALA A 97 -6.55 -8.37 -1.42
N GLN A 98 -7.75 -8.97 -1.43
CA GLN A 98 -8.64 -9.01 -2.60
C GLN A 98 -9.10 -7.61 -3.02
N VAL A 99 -9.48 -6.77 -2.05
CA VAL A 99 -10.00 -5.41 -2.33
C VAL A 99 -8.90 -4.35 -2.48
N THR A 100 -7.65 -4.71 -2.20
CA THR A 100 -6.53 -3.77 -2.26
C THR A 100 -6.12 -3.46 -3.70
N LEU A 101 -6.15 -2.18 -4.05
CA LEU A 101 -5.72 -1.70 -5.35
C LEU A 101 -4.20 -1.54 -5.40
N ILE A 102 -3.58 -2.21 -6.37
CA ILE A 102 -2.14 -2.09 -6.64
C ILE A 102 -2.00 -1.41 -7.99
N VAL A 103 -1.45 -0.20 -7.98
CA VAL A 103 -1.41 0.68 -9.15
C VAL A 103 0.02 1.10 -9.47
N PRO A 104 0.35 1.34 -10.76
CA PRO A 104 1.63 1.93 -11.12
C PRO A 104 1.69 3.41 -10.72
N PRO A 105 2.90 3.98 -10.53
CA PRO A 105 3.05 5.41 -10.29
C PRO A 105 2.66 6.22 -11.53
N ARG A 106 1.96 7.34 -11.33
CA ARG A 106 1.68 8.37 -12.33
C ARG A 106 2.41 9.66 -11.92
N MET A 107 3.72 9.69 -12.17
CA MET A 107 4.59 10.75 -11.68
C MET A 107 4.26 12.12 -12.29
N ASP A 108 3.78 12.13 -13.53
CA ASP A 108 3.22 13.29 -14.22
C ASP A 108 2.10 13.96 -13.43
N GLU A 109 1.16 13.18 -12.90
CA GLU A 109 0.06 13.69 -12.06
C GLU A 109 0.56 14.21 -10.70
N TYR A 110 1.57 13.57 -10.12
CA TYR A 110 2.13 13.98 -8.82
C TYR A 110 2.90 15.29 -8.90
N ILE A 111 3.64 15.50 -9.98
CA ILE A 111 4.38 16.75 -10.21
C ILE A 111 3.41 17.92 -10.36
N ALA A 112 2.30 17.73 -11.09
CA ALA A 112 1.26 18.76 -11.20
C ALA A 112 0.66 19.15 -9.84
N VAL A 113 0.29 18.16 -9.01
CA VAL A 113 -0.26 18.41 -7.67
C VAL A 113 0.75 19.11 -6.75
N ASN A 114 2.04 18.76 -6.83
CA ASN A 114 3.08 19.43 -6.03
C ASN A 114 3.36 20.89 -6.46
N MET A 115 3.00 21.29 -7.69
CA MET A 115 3.12 22.68 -8.15
C MET A 115 1.91 23.54 -7.78
N GLU A 116 0.80 22.93 -7.35
CA GLU A 116 -0.44 23.61 -6.93
C GLU A 116 -0.54 23.81 -5.40
N ILE A 117 0.42 23.28 -4.63
CA ILE A 117 0.52 23.37 -3.16
C ILE A 117 1.62 24.37 -2.80
#